data_AF-A0A2D6YBJ4-F1
#
_entry.id   AF-A0A2D6YBJ4-F1
#
_cell.length_a   1.000
_cell.length_b   1.000
_cell.length_c   1.000
_cell.angle_alpha   90.00
_cell.angle_beta   90.00
_cell.angle_gamma   90.00
#
_symmetry.space_group_name_H-M   'P 1'
#
loop_
_entity.id
_entity.type
_entity.pdbx_description
1 polymer ?
#
loop_
_entity_poly.entity_id
_entity_poly.type
_entity_poly.pdbx_seq_one_letter_code
_entity_poly.pdbx_strand_id
1 'polypeptide(L)' 'MRLLTSATQVDYYPVTPAGKRFVRRVTWHPGAETEMTSFSTIVKTEMLYDANQHIANGAEVIDFNIHCYSGNDYTPMAC' A
#
# COMPACT_ATOMS: atom_id res chain seq x y z
N MET A 1 -2.95 -0.57 -6.05
CA MET A 1 -3.38 -1.97 -5.76
C MET A 1 -3.64 -2.09 -4.27
N ARG A 2 -4.66 -2.84 -3.86
CA ARG A 2 -5.05 -3.08 -2.47
C ARG A 2 -5.10 -4.58 -2.22
N LEU A 3 -4.33 -5.04 -1.26
CA LEU A 3 -4.15 -6.45 -0.91
C LEU A 3 -4.65 -6.68 0.52
N LEU A 4 -5.39 -7.77 0.72
CA LEU A 4 -5.87 -8.18 2.04
C LEU A 4 -5.30 -9.54 2.40
N THR A 5 -4.77 -9.65 3.61
CA THR A 5 -4.41 -10.92 4.25
C THR A 5 -5.27 -11.12 5.49
N SER A 6 -5.07 -12.24 6.21
CA SER A 6 -5.77 -12.51 7.47
C SER A 6 -5.49 -11.49 8.58
N ALA A 7 -4.41 -10.72 8.48
CA ALA A 7 -4.00 -9.78 9.54
C ALA A 7 -3.70 -8.36 9.05
N THR A 8 -3.43 -8.16 7.75
CA THR A 8 -3.01 -6.87 7.20
C THR A 8 -3.74 -6.51 5.92
N GLN A 9 -3.98 -5.21 5.75
CA GLN A 9 -4.31 -4.63 4.46
C GLN A 9 -3.12 -3.80 3.97
N VAL A 10 -2.68 -4.04 2.74
CA VAL A 10 -1.59 -3.30 2.09
C VAL A 10 -2.14 -2.56 0.89
N ASP A 11 -2.07 -1.23 0.94
CA ASP A 11 -2.53 -0.35 -0.12
C ASP A 11 -1.34 0.37 -0.78
N TYR A 12 -1.27 0.31 -2.10
CA TYR A 12 -0.26 1.01 -2.91
C TYR A 12 -0.93 2.13 -3.71
N TYR A 13 -0.62 3.38 -3.38
CA TYR A 13 -1.10 4.58 -4.08
C TYR A 13 0.00 5.16 -4.95
N PRO A 14 -0.22 5.45 -6.25
CA PRO A 14 0.77 6.16 -7.06
C PRO A 14 1.04 7.56 -6.50
N VAL A 15 2.30 8.01 -6.45
CA VAL A 15 2.62 9.40 -6.07
C VAL A 15 2.35 10.37 -7.22
N THR A 16 2.60 9.92 -8.45
CA THR A 16 2.34 10.67 -9.68
C THR A 16 1.64 9.77 -10.71
N PRO A 17 0.93 10.34 -11.71
CA PRO A 17 0.28 9.56 -12.76
C PRO A 17 1.24 8.64 -13.54
N ALA A 18 2.54 8.98 -13.58
CA ALA A 18 3.57 8.17 -14.21
C ALA A 18 3.92 6.88 -13.43
N GLY A 19 3.48 6.74 -12.18
CA GLY A 19 3.63 5.51 -11.39
C GLY A 19 5.09 5.11 -11.11
N LYS A 20 6.00 6.09 -10.95
CA LYS A 20 7.42 5.82 -10.64
C LYS A 20 7.65 5.46 -9.18
N ARG A 21 6.86 6.07 -8.28
CA ARG A 21 6.90 5.89 -6.82
C ARG A 21 5.50 5.67 -6.30
N PHE A 22 5.40 4.95 -5.20
CA PHE A 22 4.14 4.59 -4.55
C PHE A 22 4.21 4.88 -3.07
N VAL A 23 3.12 5.38 -2.50
CA VAL A 23 2.87 5.33 -1.07
C VAL A 23 2.35 3.94 -0.76
N ARG A 24 3.10 3.18 0.04
CA ARG A 24 2.63 1.94 0.65
C ARG A 24 2.08 2.26 2.02
N ARG A 25 0.78 2.01 2.20
CA ARG A 25 0.08 2.04 3.49
C ARG A 25 -0.15 0.60 3.93
N VAL A 26 0.29 0.26 5.14
CA VAL A 26 0.03 -1.05 5.76
C VAL A 26 -0.80 -0.84 7.00
N THR A 27 -2.02 -1.38 7.00
CA THR A 27 -2.94 -1.38 8.14
C THR A 27 -2.95 -2.77 8.77
N TRP A 28 -2.52 -2.86 10.02
CA TRP A 28 -2.54 -4.07 10.84
C TRP A 28 -3.87 -4.17 11.58
N HIS A 29 -4.47 -5.36 11.61
CA HIS A 29 -5.76 -5.65 12.22
C HIS A 29 -6.86 -4.66 11.83
N PRO A 30 -7.18 -4.54 10.52
CA PRO A 30 -8.16 -3.57 10.03
C PRO A 30 -9.53 -3.77 10.71
N GLY A 31 -10.07 -2.69 11.29
CA GLY A 31 -11.35 -2.69 12.00
C GLY A 31 -11.31 -3.14 13.47
N ALA A 32 -10.13 -3.47 14.02
CA ALA A 32 -9.96 -3.77 15.44
C ALA A 32 -9.60 -2.53 16.27
N GLU A 33 -9.82 -2.55 17.60
CA GLU A 33 -9.36 -1.47 18.49
C GLU A 33 -7.84 -1.29 18.48
N THR A 34 -7.09 -2.35 18.14
CA THR A 34 -5.64 -2.36 18.01
C THR A 34 -5.18 -2.06 16.58
N GLU A 35 -6.00 -1.40 15.77
CA GLU A 35 -5.64 -1.03 14.40
C GLU A 35 -4.41 -0.13 14.40
N MET A 36 -3.41 -0.50 13.59
CA MET A 36 -2.18 0.28 13.44
C MET A 36 -1.86 0.49 11.98
N THR A 37 -1.70 1.76 11.58
CA THR A 37 -1.35 2.10 10.20
C THR A 37 0.08 2.61 10.12
N SER A 38 0.82 2.13 9.12
CA SER A 38 2.18 2.57 8.82
C SER A 38 2.31 2.97 7.35
N PHE A 39 3.21 3.91 7.08
CA PHE A 39 3.40 4.48 5.75
C PHE A 39 4.86 4.41 5.34
N SER A 40 5.08 4.18 4.04
CA SER A 40 6.39 4.23 3.41
C SER A 40 6.27 4.67 1.96
N THR A 41 7.31 5.33 1.44
CA THR A 41 7.41 5.64 0.02
C THR A 41 8.36 4.64 -0.62
N ILE A 42 7.88 3.88 -1.60
CA ILE A 42 8.64 2.83 -2.29
C ILE A 42 8.69 3.09 -3.79
N VAL A 43 9.69 2.53 -4.47
CA VAL A 43 9.79 2.62 -5.94
C VAL A 43 8.94 1.54 -6.63
N LYS A 44 8.67 1.71 -7.93
CA LYS A 44 7.88 0.76 -8.72
C LYS A 44 8.37 -0.69 -8.63
N THR A 45 9.68 -0.91 -8.66
CA THR A 45 10.27 -2.26 -8.61
C THR A 45 10.02 -2.95 -7.27
N GLU A 46 10.18 -2.22 -6.16
CA GLU A 46 9.85 -2.69 -4.82
C GLU A 46 8.36 -3.00 -4.69
N MET A 47 7.51 -2.10 -5.17
CA MET A 47 6.05 -2.30 -5.13
C MET A 47 5.63 -3.58 -5.86
N LEU A 48 6.20 -3.83 -7.06
CA LEU A 48 5.91 -5.05 -7.82
C LEU A 48 6.37 -6.31 -7.08
N TYR A 49 7.57 -6.28 -6.50
CA TYR A 49 8.10 -7.40 -5.73
C TYR A 49 7.25 -7.69 -4.48
N ASP A 50 6.97 -6.64 -3.69
CA ASP A 50 6.18 -6.71 -2.46
C ASP A 50 4.78 -7.26 -2.74
N ALA A 51 4.09 -6.72 -3.75
CA ALA A 51 2.77 -7.16 -4.14
C ALA A 51 2.75 -8.63 -4.58
N ASN A 52 3.72 -9.05 -5.40
CA ASN A 52 3.82 -10.44 -5.85
C ASN A 52 4.09 -11.39 -4.69
N GLN A 53 4.94 -11.01 -3.73
CA GLN A 53 5.19 -11.82 -2.54
C GLN A 53 3.95 -11.96 -1.67
N HIS A 54 3.17 -10.89 -1.48
CA HIS A 54 1.90 -10.97 -0.77
C HIS A 54 0.92 -11.91 -1.46
N ILE A 55 0.75 -11.78 -2.78
CA ILE A 55 -0.15 -12.65 -3.57
C ILE A 55 0.32 -14.12 -3.49
N ALA A 56 1.62 -14.37 -3.62
CA ALA A 56 2.18 -15.73 -3.51
C ALA A 56 1.94 -16.36 -2.12
N ASN A 57 1.86 -15.53 -1.08
CA ASN A 57 1.54 -15.96 0.28
C ASN A 57 0.03 -15.98 0.58
N GLY A 58 -0.83 -15.87 -0.45
CA GLY A 58 -2.27 -16.00 -0.32
C GLY A 58 -3.02 -14.71 0.00
N ALA A 59 -2.42 -13.53 -0.23
CA ALA A 59 -3.14 -12.27 -0.16
C ALA A 59 -4.17 -12.16 -1.30
N GLU A 60 -5.36 -11.66 -0.98
CA GLU A 60 -6.41 -11.40 -1.96
C GLU A 60 -6.30 -9.98 -2.51
N VAL A 61 -6.44 -9.83 -3.82
CA VAL A 61 -6.55 -8.52 -4.46
C VAL A 61 -7.98 -8.03 -4.34
N ILE A 62 -8.20 -7.01 -3.52
CA ILE A 62 -9.55 -6.50 -3.26
C ILE A 62 -9.93 -5.31 -4.15
N ASP A 63 -8.94 -4.50 -4.58
CA ASP A 63 -9.17 -3.27 -5.34
C ASP A 63 -7.87 -2.67 -5.93
N PHE A 64 -7.98 -1.65 -6.77
CA PHE A 64 -6.85 -0.94 -7.38
C PHE A 64 -6.91 0.58 -7.17
N ASN A 65 -6.04 1.09 -6.28
CA ASN A 65 -5.78 2.53 -6.21
C ASN A 65 -5.14 3.04 -7.51
N ILE A 66 -5.89 3.83 -8.26
CA ILE A 66 -5.44 4.52 -9.48
C ILE A 66 -5.16 6.02 -9.25
N HIS A 67 -5.62 6.55 -8.13
CA HIS A 67 -5.43 7.95 -7.74
C HIS A 67 -4.35 8.09 -6.67
N CYS A 68 -3.75 9.27 -6.62
CA CYS A 68 -2.73 9.58 -5.62
C CYS A 68 -3.30 9.55 -4.20
N TYR A 69 -2.43 9.26 -3.23
CA TYR A 69 -2.78 9.33 -1.82
C TYR A 69 -3.23 10.76 -1.46
N SER A 70 -4.40 10.89 -0.84
CA SER A 70 -5.01 12.19 -0.50
C SER A 70 -5.01 12.49 1.00
N GLY A 71 -4.41 11.63 1.84
CA GLY A 71 -4.34 11.84 3.28
C GLY A 71 -3.32 12.92 3.67
N ASN A 72 -3.49 13.48 4.87
CA ASN A 72 -2.61 14.50 5.46
C ASN A 72 -1.66 13.93 6.55
N ASP A 73 -1.83 12.66 6.89
CA ASP A 73 -1.06 11.87 7.86
C ASP A 73 0.30 11.42 7.33
N TYR A 74 0.48 11.47 6.00
CA TYR A 74 1.72 11.10 5.37
C TYR A 74 2.02 11.98 4.15
N THR A 75 3.17 12.64 4.18
CA THR A 75 3.71 13.32 3.00
C THR A 75 4.73 12.39 2.34
N PRO A 76 4.52 11.96 1.09
CA PRO A 76 5.49 11.13 0.38
C PRO A 76 6.82 11.87 0.28
N MET A 77 7.93 11.16 0.47
CA MET A 77 9.25 11.74 0.23
C MET A 77 9.39 12.05 -1.27
N ALA A 78 9.24 13.32 -1.61
CA ALA A 78 9.62 13.83 -2.92
C ALA A 78 11.15 13.92 -2.99
N CYS A 79 11.75 13.18 -3.90
CA CYS A 79 13.07 13.51 -4.43
C CYS A 79 12.89 13.81 -5.91
#